data_AF-G9NP77-F1
#
_entry.id   AF-G9NP77-F1
#
_cell.length_a   1.000
_cell.length_b   1.000
_cell.length_c   1.000
_cell.angle_alpha   90.00
_cell.angle_beta   90.00
_cell.angle_gamma   90.00
#
_symmetry.space_group_name_H-M   'P 1'
#
loop_
_entity.id
_entity.type
_entity.pdbx_description
1 polymer ?
#
loop_
_entity_poly.entity_id
_entity_poly.type
_entity_poly.pdbx_seq_one_letter_code
_entity_poly.pdbx_strand_id
1 'polypeptide(L)'
;MDKEHQPDKNYMFSPLALYFRHQEYPAARKGKKTMIGHNGWLEITERSSCRNKQTSPKKTGILDGIRKIAKDIVHQSRRLQPAVKGSTELHGAVSLEPREQSLLYCELEFNLSTALNAYISNQLEKPHLSPDNLKKISDAWHQRGYPRVIGFRYDLETQLELVSLHINEFSFYGRRQGNATEISLLLNEMKMNARNMRVRTYCQLDSTIAKHLIDSQSLFNLINATASQQTALAEIAQFFKLVIN
;
A
#
# COMPACT_ATOMS: atom_id res chain seq x y z
N MET A 1 5.59 -45.74 17.65
CA MET A 1 6.09 -44.40 18.01
C MET A 1 5.91 -43.53 16.79
N ASP A 2 4.70 -43.00 16.64
CA ASP A 2 4.31 -42.19 15.50
C ASP A 2 4.90 -40.79 15.67
N LYS A 3 5.61 -40.33 14.64
CA LYS A 3 6.12 -38.97 14.58
C LYS A 3 4.94 -38.04 14.38
N GLU A 4 4.62 -37.30 15.42
CA GLU A 4 3.66 -36.19 15.41
C GLU A 4 4.07 -35.21 14.30
N HIS A 5 3.20 -35.07 13.30
CA HIS A 5 3.34 -34.10 12.24
C HIS A 5 2.96 -32.74 12.84
N GLN A 6 3.96 -31.97 13.24
CA GLN A 6 3.77 -30.63 13.77
C GLN A 6 3.19 -29.76 12.63
N PRO A 7 2.04 -29.10 12.81
CA PRO A 7 1.42 -28.33 11.74
C PRO A 7 2.38 -27.21 11.33
N ASP A 8 2.68 -27.13 10.03
CA ASP A 8 3.42 -26.03 9.44
C ASP A 8 2.84 -24.73 9.96
N LYS A 9 3.66 -23.98 10.71
CA LYS A 9 3.30 -22.62 11.14
C LYS A 9 2.96 -21.87 9.87
N ASN A 10 1.71 -21.43 9.76
CA ASN A 10 1.18 -20.76 8.59
C ASN A 10 1.84 -19.38 8.49
N TYR A 11 3.09 -19.33 8.02
CA TYR A 11 3.83 -18.10 7.78
C TYR A 11 3.13 -17.42 6.61
N MET A 12 2.40 -16.35 6.92
CA MET A 12 1.81 -15.48 5.92
C MET A 12 2.94 -14.97 5.03
N PHE A 13 2.87 -15.25 3.72
CA PHE A 13 3.92 -14.90 2.78
C PHE A 13 4.11 -13.37 2.74
N SER A 14 5.34 -12.91 3.00
CA SER A 14 5.76 -11.53 2.79
C SER A 14 6.83 -11.47 1.69
N PRO A 15 6.71 -10.58 0.69
CA PRO A 15 7.75 -10.34 -0.31
C PRO A 15 9.05 -9.78 0.31
N LEU A 16 8.99 -9.16 1.50
CA LEU A 16 10.18 -8.69 2.22
C LEU A 16 11.02 -9.85 2.76
N ALA A 17 10.43 -11.03 2.95
CA ALA A 17 11.17 -12.22 3.36
C ALA A 17 12.30 -12.60 2.39
N LEU A 18 12.25 -12.14 1.14
CA LEU A 18 13.33 -12.31 0.16
C LEU A 18 14.58 -11.47 0.50
N TYR A 19 14.41 -10.33 1.16
CA TYR A 19 15.52 -9.49 1.61
C TYR A 19 16.23 -10.07 2.84
N PHE A 20 15.51 -10.80 3.69
CA PHE A 20 16.10 -11.46 4.87
C PHE A 20 16.81 -12.78 4.52
N ARG A 21 16.59 -13.34 3.32
CA ARG A 21 17.21 -14.59 2.85
C ARG A 21 18.44 -14.30 1.98
N HIS A 22 19.49 -13.74 2.55
CA HIS A 22 20.76 -13.58 1.82
C HIS A 22 21.53 -14.91 1.74
N GLN A 23 21.52 -15.55 0.55
CA GLN A 23 22.72 -16.01 -0.21
C GLN A 23 22.42 -17.10 -1.28
N GLU A 24 21.26 -17.78 -1.25
CA GLU A 24 21.03 -18.95 -2.13
C GLU A 24 19.85 -18.84 -3.11
N TYR A 25 19.50 -17.63 -3.56
CA TYR A 25 18.52 -17.50 -4.65
C TYR A 25 19.17 -16.95 -5.92
N PRO A 26 19.15 -17.71 -7.04
CA PRO A 26 19.65 -17.19 -8.30
C PRO A 26 18.77 -16.00 -8.71
N ALA A 27 19.42 -14.87 -9.04
CA ALA A 27 18.79 -13.67 -9.62
C ALA A 27 18.12 -13.91 -11.00
N ALA A 28 18.04 -15.16 -11.44
CA ALA A 28 17.37 -15.55 -12.66
C ALA A 28 15.87 -15.69 -12.43
N ARG A 29 15.09 -14.79 -13.05
CA ARG A 29 13.63 -14.95 -13.23
C ARG A 29 13.33 -16.32 -13.85
N LYS A 30 12.97 -17.32 -13.03
CA LYS A 30 12.40 -18.58 -13.52
C LYS A 30 10.94 -18.36 -13.84
N GLY A 31 10.61 -18.43 -15.13
CA GLY A 31 9.24 -18.36 -15.64
C GLY A 31 8.97 -17.12 -16.49
N LYS A 32 9.47 -17.09 -17.73
CA LYS A 32 8.92 -16.20 -18.76
C LYS A 32 7.77 -16.93 -19.44
N LYS A 33 6.55 -16.80 -18.91
CA LYS A 33 5.38 -17.15 -19.71
C LYS A 33 5.19 -16.05 -20.75
N THR A 34 5.22 -16.41 -22.02
CA THR A 34 4.80 -15.50 -23.09
C THR A 34 3.30 -15.30 -22.95
N MET A 35 2.92 -14.18 -22.34
CA MET A 35 1.51 -13.88 -22.05
C MET A 35 0.74 -13.55 -23.33
N ILE A 36 1.40 -12.91 -24.30
CA ILE A 36 0.82 -12.36 -25.53
C ILE A 36 1.72 -12.77 -26.70
N GLY A 37 1.13 -13.24 -27.79
CA GLY A 37 1.83 -13.75 -28.98
C GLY A 37 1.18 -15.02 -29.51
N HIS A 38 1.66 -15.53 -30.64
CA HIS A 38 1.20 -16.82 -31.16
C HIS A 38 1.58 -17.93 -30.16
N ASN A 39 0.60 -18.73 -29.71
CA ASN A 39 0.70 -19.67 -28.59
C ASN A 39 0.95 -19.01 -27.21
N GLY A 40 0.56 -17.74 -27.06
CA GLY A 40 0.57 -17.06 -25.78
C GLY A 40 -0.53 -17.56 -24.85
N TRP A 41 -0.29 -17.50 -23.54
CA TRP A 41 -1.27 -18.00 -22.54
C TRP A 41 -2.62 -17.26 -22.55
N LEU A 42 -2.67 -16.05 -23.11
CA LEU A 42 -3.89 -15.24 -23.24
C LEU A 42 -4.38 -15.18 -24.70
N GLU A 43 -3.97 -16.11 -25.56
CA GLU A 43 -4.52 -16.20 -26.92
C GLU A 43 -6.02 -16.54 -26.85
N ILE A 44 -6.86 -15.58 -27.24
CA ILE A 44 -8.29 -15.80 -27.41
C ILE A 44 -8.46 -16.74 -28.60
N THR A 45 -8.78 -18.01 -28.32
CA THR A 45 -8.97 -19.07 -29.33
C THR A 45 -10.37 -19.07 -29.95
N GLU A 46 -11.08 -17.95 -29.90
CA GLU A 46 -12.34 -17.77 -30.63
C GLU A 46 -12.05 -17.39 -32.09
N ARG A 47 -11.62 -18.36 -32.90
CA ARG A 47 -11.84 -18.31 -34.34
C ARG A 47 -13.29 -18.69 -34.62
N SER A 48 -14.20 -17.74 -34.46
CA SER A 48 -15.45 -17.78 -35.22
C SER A 48 -15.15 -17.33 -36.65
N SER A 49 -15.38 -18.25 -37.58
CA SER A 49 -15.13 -18.09 -39.01
C SER A 49 -16.02 -17.00 -39.59
N CYS A 50 -15.45 -15.88 -40.02
CA CYS A 50 -16.05 -15.01 -41.03
C CYS A 50 -14.94 -14.54 -41.98
N ARG A 51 -14.98 -15.09 -43.21
CA ARG A 51 -14.11 -14.73 -44.32
C ARG A 51 -14.41 -13.30 -44.81
N ASN A 52 -13.31 -12.57 -45.03
CA ASN A 52 -13.10 -11.52 -46.03
C ASN A 52 -14.07 -10.34 -46.13
N LYS A 53 -13.54 -9.14 -45.86
CA LYS A 53 -13.36 -8.11 -46.90
C LYS A 53 -12.31 -7.07 -46.48
N GLN A 54 -11.50 -6.67 -47.46
CA GLN A 54 -10.46 -5.65 -47.41
C GLN A 54 -10.97 -4.31 -46.88
N THR A 55 -10.10 -3.57 -46.19
CA THR A 55 -9.71 -2.18 -46.55
C THR A 55 -8.55 -1.72 -45.67
N SER A 56 -7.42 -1.37 -46.28
CA SER A 56 -6.45 -0.44 -45.68
C SER A 56 -7.07 0.96 -45.59
N PRO A 57 -6.72 1.77 -44.58
CA PRO A 57 -5.70 2.78 -44.87
C PRO A 57 -4.70 3.03 -43.72
N LYS A 58 -3.54 3.53 -44.14
CA LYS A 58 -2.43 4.02 -43.33
C LYS A 58 -2.91 5.06 -42.30
N LYS A 59 -2.47 4.93 -41.04
CA LYS A 59 -2.42 6.04 -40.08
C LYS A 59 -0.99 6.25 -39.58
N THR A 60 -0.42 7.31 -40.11
CA THR A 60 0.83 7.97 -39.75
C THR A 60 0.68 8.66 -38.38
N GLY A 61 1.71 8.53 -37.54
CA GLY A 61 2.23 9.61 -36.69
C GLY A 61 1.35 10.19 -35.57
N ILE A 62 1.15 9.45 -34.47
CA ILE A 62 0.87 10.04 -33.13
C ILE A 62 2.07 9.85 -32.18
N LEU A 63 2.95 8.88 -32.45
CA LEU A 63 4.08 8.54 -31.58
C LEU A 63 5.27 9.52 -31.69
N ASP A 64 5.38 10.28 -32.78
CA ASP A 64 6.48 11.25 -32.97
C ASP A 64 6.26 12.55 -32.19
N GLY A 65 5.01 12.95 -31.93
CA GLY A 65 4.69 14.12 -31.11
C GLY A 65 5.07 13.93 -29.64
N ILE A 66 4.84 12.73 -29.11
CA ILE A 66 5.15 12.37 -27.72
C ILE A 66 6.67 12.32 -27.49
N ARG A 67 7.45 11.85 -28.48
CA ARG A 67 8.92 11.83 -28.40
C ARG A 67 9.54 13.23 -28.42
N LYS A 68 8.92 14.19 -29.13
CA LYS A 68 9.39 15.59 -29.18
C LYS A 68 9.12 16.32 -27.86
N ILE A 69 7.93 16.12 -27.28
CA ILE A 69 7.56 16.69 -25.97
C ILE A 69 8.43 16.12 -24.84
N ALA A 70 8.71 14.81 -24.86
CA ALA A 70 9.60 14.19 -23.86
C ALA A 70 11.05 14.70 -23.95
N LYS A 71 11.52 15.08 -25.15
CA LYS A 71 12.86 15.67 -25.31
C LYS A 71 12.92 17.13 -24.85
N ASP A 72 11.89 17.93 -25.12
CA ASP A 72 11.87 19.34 -24.73
C ASP A 72 11.79 19.53 -23.20
N ILE A 73 11.08 18.65 -22.49
CA ILE A 73 11.01 18.67 -21.02
C ILE A 73 12.38 18.33 -20.39
N VAL A 74 13.11 17.36 -20.96
CA VAL A 74 14.45 16.97 -20.47
C VAL A 74 15.51 18.04 -20.77
N HIS A 75 15.32 18.86 -21.81
CA HIS A 75 16.25 19.94 -22.16
C HIS A 75 15.99 21.24 -21.40
N GLN A 76 14.77 21.52 -20.93
CA GLN A 76 14.50 22.70 -20.08
C GLN A 76 15.00 22.52 -18.64
N SER A 77 15.02 21.31 -18.09
CA SER A 77 15.52 21.07 -16.73
C SER A 77 17.05 21.19 -16.56
N ARG A 78 17.82 21.36 -17.65
CA ARG A 78 19.30 21.49 -17.60
C ARG A 78 19.84 22.92 -17.72
N ARG A 79 18.99 23.95 -17.80
CA ARG A 79 19.45 25.35 -17.92
C ARG A 79 18.77 26.28 -16.91
N LEU A 80 18.93 26.01 -15.63
CA LEU A 80 18.85 27.05 -14.59
C LEU A 80 19.91 26.76 -13.51
N GLN A 81 20.96 27.57 -13.53
CA GLN A 81 21.82 27.88 -12.39
C GLN A 81 21.84 29.43 -12.36
N PRO A 82 21.76 30.09 -11.18
CA PRO A 82 22.93 30.16 -10.31
C PRO A 82 22.65 30.03 -8.81
N ALA A 83 23.71 29.69 -8.09
CA ALA A 83 23.80 29.58 -6.64
C ALA A 83 23.25 30.80 -5.90
N VAL A 84 22.24 30.58 -5.07
CA VAL A 84 21.88 31.47 -3.96
C VAL A 84 22.32 30.79 -2.67
N LYS A 85 23.36 31.35 -2.05
CA LYS A 85 23.68 31.10 -0.64
C LYS A 85 22.48 31.49 0.21
N GLY A 86 21.89 30.56 0.94
CA GLY A 86 20.95 30.91 2.01
C GLY A 86 19.71 30.03 2.11
N SER A 87 19.90 28.75 2.36
CA SER A 87 18.99 27.98 3.21
C SER A 87 19.78 26.78 3.69
N THR A 88 19.91 26.59 4.99
CA THR A 88 20.29 25.29 5.55
C THR A 88 19.23 24.32 5.07
N GLU A 89 19.49 23.67 3.94
CA GLU A 89 18.64 22.63 3.41
C GLU A 89 18.66 21.50 4.43
N LEU A 90 17.61 21.42 5.24
CA LEU A 90 17.19 20.20 5.91
C LEU A 90 16.71 19.21 4.83
N HIS A 91 17.54 18.90 3.84
CA HIS A 91 17.31 17.79 2.94
C HIS A 91 17.59 16.53 3.75
N GLY A 92 16.54 15.98 4.36
CA GLY A 92 16.63 14.67 4.99
C GLY A 92 17.13 13.63 3.99
N ALA A 93 17.79 12.58 4.49
CA ALA A 93 18.24 11.49 3.63
C ALA A 93 17.04 10.78 3.00
N VAL A 94 17.21 10.37 1.73
CA VAL A 94 16.34 9.43 1.03
C VAL A 94 17.21 8.22 0.72
N SER A 95 17.24 7.24 1.63
CA SER A 95 18.15 6.09 1.52
C SER A 95 17.53 4.94 0.73
N LEU A 96 16.20 4.78 0.79
CA LEU A 96 15.51 3.71 0.06
C LEU A 96 15.30 4.08 -1.40
N GLU A 97 15.69 3.18 -2.30
CA GLU A 97 15.43 3.30 -3.73
C GLU A 97 13.91 3.25 -4.02
N PRO A 98 13.44 3.82 -5.14
CA PRO A 98 12.01 3.85 -5.46
C PRO A 98 11.34 2.47 -5.44
N ARG A 99 12.08 1.41 -5.83
CA ARG A 99 11.61 0.02 -5.79
C ARG A 99 11.38 -0.46 -4.36
N GLU A 100 12.26 -0.09 -3.44
CA GLU A 100 12.22 -0.46 -2.02
C GLU A 100 11.11 0.28 -1.30
N GLN A 101 10.96 1.58 -1.53
CA GLN A 101 9.82 2.35 -1.02
C GLN A 101 8.49 1.79 -1.54
N SER A 102 8.43 1.39 -2.82
CA SER A 102 7.24 0.75 -3.39
C SER A 102 6.89 -0.56 -2.69
N LEU A 103 7.88 -1.41 -2.37
CA LEU A 103 7.66 -2.67 -1.66
C LEU A 103 7.25 -2.42 -0.21
N LEU A 104 7.95 -1.53 0.50
CA LEU A 104 7.65 -1.16 1.88
C LEU A 104 6.22 -0.66 2.01
N TYR A 105 5.81 0.31 1.18
CA TYR A 105 4.47 0.87 1.29
C TYR A 105 3.37 -0.09 0.84
N CYS A 106 3.64 -0.96 -0.14
CA CYS A 106 2.70 -2.03 -0.50
C CYS A 106 2.40 -2.94 0.69
N GLU A 107 3.44 -3.40 1.38
CA GLU A 107 3.29 -4.27 2.55
C GLU A 107 2.67 -3.54 3.73
N LEU A 108 3.09 -2.30 3.99
CA LEU A 108 2.56 -1.50 5.09
C LEU A 108 1.07 -1.22 4.91
N GLU A 109 0.66 -0.75 3.74
CA GLU A 109 -0.76 -0.46 3.44
C GLU A 109 -1.62 -1.74 3.52
N PHE A 110 -1.11 -2.86 3.01
CA PHE A 110 -1.82 -4.14 3.07
C PHE A 110 -2.01 -4.64 4.50
N ASN A 111 -0.96 -4.60 5.34
CA ASN A 111 -1.05 -5.06 6.73
C ASN A 111 -1.93 -4.13 7.57
N LEU A 112 -1.83 -2.81 7.38
CA LEU A 112 -2.69 -1.83 8.07
C LEU A 112 -4.17 -2.03 7.74
N SER A 113 -4.52 -2.10 6.46
CA SER A 113 -5.90 -2.27 6.00
C SER A 113 -6.48 -3.65 6.38
N THR A 114 -5.65 -4.69 6.42
CA THR A 114 -6.08 -6.02 6.87
C THR A 114 -6.37 -6.02 8.38
N ALA A 115 -5.50 -5.38 9.18
CA ALA A 115 -5.68 -5.29 10.62
C ALA A 115 -6.93 -4.48 11.00
N LEU A 116 -7.13 -3.34 10.34
CA LEU A 116 -8.34 -2.52 10.55
C LEU A 116 -9.61 -3.24 10.11
N ASN A 117 -9.62 -3.93 8.97
CA ASN A 117 -10.78 -4.72 8.56
C ASN A 117 -11.14 -5.79 9.61
N ALA A 118 -10.15 -6.51 10.15
CA ALA A 118 -10.38 -7.51 11.20
C ALA A 118 -10.88 -6.85 12.49
N TYR A 119 -10.26 -5.74 12.92
CA TYR A 119 -10.67 -4.99 14.09
C TYR A 119 -12.11 -4.50 13.97
N ILE A 120 -12.46 -3.82 12.87
CA ILE A 120 -13.81 -3.31 12.61
C ILE A 120 -14.81 -4.46 12.62
N SER A 121 -14.51 -5.58 11.95
CA SER A 121 -15.40 -6.76 11.96
C SER A 121 -15.69 -7.26 13.38
N ASN A 122 -14.66 -7.36 14.23
CA ASN A 122 -14.79 -7.79 15.62
C ASN A 122 -15.54 -6.77 16.51
N GLN A 123 -15.39 -5.47 16.24
CA GLN A 123 -16.16 -4.45 16.96
C GLN A 123 -17.63 -4.49 16.54
N LEU A 124 -17.92 -4.85 15.28
CA LEU A 124 -19.26 -4.82 14.73
C LEU A 124 -20.16 -5.99 15.15
N GLU A 125 -19.58 -7.02 15.76
CA GLU A 125 -20.32 -8.09 16.44
C GLU A 125 -20.89 -7.63 17.80
N LYS A 126 -20.55 -6.43 18.27
CA LYS A 126 -20.99 -5.89 19.56
C LYS A 126 -22.30 -5.09 19.45
N PRO A 127 -23.17 -5.08 20.47
CA PRO A 127 -24.53 -4.54 20.37
C PRO A 127 -24.68 -3.01 20.34
N HIS A 128 -23.60 -2.21 20.35
CA HIS A 128 -23.65 -0.77 20.61
C HIS A 128 -23.23 0.11 19.43
N LEU A 129 -23.62 -0.26 18.21
CA LEU A 129 -23.13 0.39 16.99
C LEU A 129 -24.16 1.32 16.41
N SER A 130 -23.71 2.48 15.94
CA SER A 130 -24.55 3.42 15.22
C SER A 130 -24.69 3.01 13.74
N PRO A 131 -25.86 2.49 13.30
CA PRO A 131 -26.07 2.16 11.88
C PRO A 131 -25.97 3.39 10.98
N ASP A 132 -26.25 4.59 11.51
CA ASP A 132 -26.15 5.85 10.79
C ASP A 132 -24.71 6.18 10.40
N ASN A 133 -23.74 5.93 11.29
CA ASN A 133 -22.33 6.12 11.01
C ASN A 133 -21.83 5.17 9.91
N LEU A 134 -22.27 3.91 9.94
CA LEU A 134 -21.96 2.93 8.88
C LEU A 134 -22.56 3.33 7.53
N LYS A 135 -23.83 3.78 7.54
CA LYS A 135 -24.50 4.28 6.35
C LYS A 135 -23.78 5.49 5.76
N LYS A 136 -23.35 6.43 6.60
CA LYS A 136 -22.57 7.62 6.17
C LYS A 136 -21.30 7.24 5.43
N ILE A 137 -20.52 6.28 5.94
CA ILE A 137 -19.31 5.78 5.27
C ILE A 137 -19.66 5.12 3.94
N SER A 138 -20.66 4.24 3.94
CA SER A 138 -21.08 3.51 2.73
C SER A 138 -21.57 4.46 1.65
N ASP A 139 -22.45 5.41 1.98
CA ASP A 139 -22.98 6.40 1.04
C ASP A 139 -21.86 7.27 0.46
N ALA A 140 -20.95 7.76 1.31
CA ALA A 140 -19.80 8.56 0.86
C ALA A 140 -18.87 7.76 -0.07
N TRP A 141 -18.69 6.45 0.18
CA TRP A 141 -17.92 5.57 -0.69
C TRP A 141 -18.58 5.39 -2.06
N HIS A 142 -19.88 5.13 -2.09
CA HIS A 142 -20.66 4.99 -3.33
C HIS A 142 -20.72 6.29 -4.13
N GLN A 143 -20.87 7.44 -3.46
CA GLN A 143 -20.87 8.77 -4.10
C GLN A 143 -19.56 9.10 -4.82
N ARG A 144 -18.44 8.50 -4.39
CA ARG A 144 -17.15 8.62 -5.09
C ARG A 144 -17.05 7.72 -6.33
N GLY A 145 -18.07 6.93 -6.63
CA GLY A 145 -18.10 5.99 -7.75
C GLY A 145 -17.26 4.74 -7.51
N TYR A 146 -16.91 4.44 -6.25
CA TYR A 146 -16.10 3.28 -5.91
C TYR A 146 -16.94 1.99 -5.87
N PRO A 147 -16.33 0.82 -6.19
CA PRO A 147 -17.03 -0.45 -6.17
C PRO A 147 -17.44 -0.85 -4.76
N ARG A 148 -18.49 -1.67 -4.66
CA ARG A 148 -18.94 -2.24 -3.39
C ARG A 148 -17.80 -3.05 -2.75
N VAL A 149 -17.61 -2.86 -1.45
CA VAL A 149 -16.57 -3.56 -0.68
C VAL A 149 -17.10 -4.88 -0.11
N ILE A 150 -16.19 -5.85 0.06
CA ILE A 150 -16.45 -7.09 0.78
C ILE A 150 -16.06 -6.85 2.25
N GLY A 151 -16.99 -7.07 3.18
CA GLY A 151 -16.78 -6.73 4.59
C GLY A 151 -16.52 -5.23 4.77
N PHE A 152 -15.42 -4.88 5.42
CA PHE A 152 -14.98 -3.49 5.65
C PHE A 152 -13.70 -3.15 4.90
N ARG A 153 -13.44 -3.83 3.77
CA ARG A 153 -12.25 -3.62 2.93
C ARG A 153 -12.33 -2.34 2.08
N TYR A 154 -12.63 -1.22 2.73
CA TYR A 154 -12.43 0.11 2.17
C TYR A 154 -10.93 0.42 2.05
N ASP A 155 -10.58 1.53 1.41
CA ASP A 155 -9.19 2.02 1.50
C ASP A 155 -8.81 2.38 2.95
N LEU A 156 -7.50 2.44 3.22
CA LEU A 156 -6.98 2.65 4.57
C LEU A 156 -7.53 3.94 5.22
N GLU A 157 -7.60 5.03 4.45
CA GLU A 157 -8.12 6.31 4.93
C GLU A 157 -9.59 6.21 5.36
N THR A 158 -10.41 5.52 4.56
CA THR A 158 -11.84 5.34 4.84
C THR A 158 -12.08 4.40 6.01
N GLN A 159 -11.26 3.35 6.18
CA GLN A 159 -11.32 2.50 7.37
C GLN A 159 -10.98 3.28 8.65
N LEU A 160 -9.97 4.16 8.60
CA LEU A 160 -9.62 5.03 9.72
C LEU A 160 -10.72 6.05 10.04
N GLU A 161 -11.38 6.60 9.02
CA GLU A 161 -12.56 7.46 9.19
C GLU A 161 -13.70 6.71 9.88
N LEU A 162 -13.99 5.48 9.47
CA LEU A 162 -15.01 4.64 10.09
C LEU A 162 -14.72 4.44 11.58
N VAL A 163 -13.48 4.08 11.93
CA VAL A 163 -13.05 3.93 13.33
C VAL A 163 -13.19 5.25 14.09
N SER A 164 -12.84 6.38 13.48
CA SER A 164 -12.95 7.71 14.09
C SER A 164 -14.40 8.10 14.39
N LEU A 165 -15.34 7.76 13.50
CA LEU A 165 -16.78 7.99 13.72
C LEU A 165 -17.35 7.16 14.87
N HIS A 166 -16.70 6.04 15.21
CA HIS A 166 -17.11 5.13 16.27
C HIS A 166 -16.21 5.21 17.52
N ILE A 167 -15.58 6.36 17.75
CA ILE A 167 -14.60 6.52 18.83
C ILE A 167 -15.19 6.31 20.23
N ASN A 168 -16.50 6.49 20.40
CA ASN A 168 -17.18 6.29 21.69
C ASN A 168 -17.77 4.88 21.82
N GLU A 169 -17.96 4.18 20.70
CA GLU A 169 -18.61 2.88 20.60
C GLU A 169 -17.59 1.73 20.56
N PHE A 170 -16.44 1.94 19.93
CA PHE A 170 -15.41 0.93 19.78
C PHE A 170 -14.55 0.78 21.04
N SER A 171 -14.16 -0.46 21.33
CA SER A 171 -13.19 -0.74 22.38
C SER A 171 -11.76 -0.55 21.85
N PHE A 172 -11.02 0.36 22.47
CA PHE A 172 -9.61 0.64 22.18
C PHE A 172 -8.70 0.13 23.30
N TYR A 173 -7.41 -0.03 22.99
CA TYR A 173 -6.44 -0.70 23.85
C TYR A 173 -5.11 0.08 23.97
N GLY A 174 -4.25 -0.38 24.88
CA GLY A 174 -2.92 0.17 25.09
C GLY A 174 -2.92 1.51 25.84
N ARG A 175 -1.80 2.22 25.79
CA ARG A 175 -1.56 3.43 26.62
C ARG A 175 -2.56 4.57 26.44
N ARG A 176 -3.26 4.62 25.31
CA ARG A 176 -4.22 5.68 24.95
C ARG A 176 -5.66 5.27 25.28
N GLN A 177 -5.88 4.07 25.80
CA GLN A 177 -7.19 3.55 26.15
C GLN A 177 -7.89 4.49 27.13
N GLY A 178 -9.15 4.83 26.82
CA GLY A 178 -9.96 5.72 27.65
C GLY A 178 -9.73 7.21 27.42
N ASN A 179 -8.76 7.61 26.59
CA ASN A 179 -8.54 9.01 26.22
C ASN A 179 -8.96 9.26 24.75
N ALA A 180 -10.24 9.59 24.54
CA ALA A 180 -10.79 9.84 23.21
C ALA A 180 -10.04 10.94 22.43
N THR A 181 -9.49 11.94 23.11
CA THR A 181 -8.71 13.02 22.46
C THR A 181 -7.40 12.48 21.88
N GLU A 182 -6.64 11.70 22.66
CA GLU A 182 -5.40 11.09 22.18
C GLU A 182 -5.64 10.06 21.08
N ILE A 183 -6.74 9.31 21.17
CA ILE A 183 -7.16 8.36 20.14
C ILE A 183 -7.49 9.11 18.85
N SER A 184 -8.29 10.17 18.92
CA SER A 184 -8.65 11.00 17.77
C SER A 184 -7.42 11.62 17.10
N LEU A 185 -6.45 12.10 17.89
CA LEU A 185 -5.20 12.63 17.38
C LEU A 185 -4.43 11.57 16.57
N LEU A 186 -4.25 10.36 17.14
CA LEU A 186 -3.56 9.27 16.44
C LEU A 186 -4.29 8.84 15.16
N LEU A 187 -5.63 8.75 15.18
CA LEU A 187 -6.41 8.39 14.01
C LEU A 187 -6.30 9.46 12.90
N ASN A 188 -6.29 10.74 13.25
CA ASN A 188 -6.07 11.83 12.30
C ASN A 188 -4.66 11.81 11.69
N GLU A 189 -3.63 11.58 12.51
CA GLU A 189 -2.26 11.37 12.02
C GLU A 189 -2.17 10.17 11.06
N MET A 190 -2.81 9.06 11.40
CA MET A 190 -2.85 7.89 10.51
C MET A 190 -3.60 8.15 9.21
N LYS A 191 -4.65 8.99 9.22
CA LYS A 191 -5.33 9.42 7.99
C LYS A 191 -4.41 10.27 7.11
N MET A 192 -3.61 11.16 7.70
CA MET A 192 -2.59 11.92 6.96
C MET A 192 -1.52 11.00 6.39
N ASN A 193 -1.04 10.04 7.18
CA ASN A 193 -0.10 9.03 6.71
C ASN A 193 -0.70 8.22 5.54
N ALA A 194 -1.97 7.81 5.62
CA ALA A 194 -2.65 7.09 4.54
C ALA A 194 -2.69 7.90 3.24
N ARG A 195 -2.96 9.21 3.31
CA ARG A 195 -2.91 10.11 2.15
C ARG A 195 -1.50 10.24 1.58
N ASN A 196 -0.50 10.37 2.43
CA ASN A 196 0.91 10.44 2.02
C ASN A 196 1.35 9.15 1.33
N MET A 197 0.99 7.98 1.86
CA MET A 197 1.32 6.67 1.28
C MET A 197 0.68 6.44 -0.09
N ARG A 198 -0.49 7.06 -0.37
CA ARG A 198 -1.13 7.00 -1.69
C ARG A 198 -0.37 7.76 -2.77
N VAL A 199 0.52 8.69 -2.40
CA VAL A 199 1.37 9.43 -3.35
C VAL A 199 2.58 8.58 -3.72
N ARG A 200 2.52 7.97 -4.90
CA ARG A 200 3.51 7.00 -5.41
C ARG A 200 4.71 7.66 -6.12
N THR A 201 5.26 8.73 -5.55
CA THR A 201 6.50 9.36 -6.03
C THR A 201 7.75 8.59 -5.59
N TYR A 202 7.66 7.83 -4.50
CA TYR A 202 8.72 6.97 -3.97
C TYR A 202 10.05 7.68 -3.72
N CYS A 203 9.95 8.93 -3.26
CA CYS A 203 11.07 9.78 -2.87
C CYS A 203 10.86 10.34 -1.44
N GLN A 204 10.22 9.54 -0.58
CA GLN A 204 9.95 9.94 0.80
C GLN A 204 11.25 9.96 1.61
N LEU A 205 11.37 10.94 2.51
CA LEU A 205 12.51 11.04 3.42
C LEU A 205 12.50 9.86 4.40
N ASP A 206 13.69 9.44 4.84
CA ASP A 206 13.83 8.37 5.84
C ASP A 206 13.09 8.72 7.13
N SER A 207 13.12 9.99 7.55
CA SER A 207 12.37 10.48 8.72
C SER A 207 10.85 10.35 8.55
N THR A 208 10.34 10.57 7.34
CA THR A 208 8.92 10.38 7.00
C THR A 208 8.54 8.90 7.04
N ILE A 209 9.36 8.02 6.46
CA ILE A 209 9.14 6.58 6.49
C ILE A 209 9.18 6.06 7.94
N ALA A 210 10.16 6.50 8.73
CA ALA A 210 10.27 6.16 10.15
C ALA A 210 9.04 6.59 10.94
N LYS A 211 8.53 7.82 10.72
CA LYS A 211 7.27 8.29 11.33
C LYS A 211 6.11 7.38 10.97
N HIS A 212 5.95 7.04 9.68
CA HIS A 212 4.87 6.14 9.26
C HIS A 212 4.93 4.79 9.98
N LEU A 213 6.11 4.21 10.18
CA LEU A 213 6.28 2.95 10.93
C LEU A 213 5.95 3.09 12.43
N ILE A 214 6.39 4.18 13.08
CA ILE A 214 6.11 4.46 14.50
C ILE A 214 4.61 4.68 14.73
N ASP A 215 3.95 5.45 13.87
CA ASP A 215 2.52 5.70 13.96
C ASP A 215 1.71 4.42 13.68
N SER A 216 2.16 3.60 12.73
CA SER A 216 1.57 2.29 12.44
C SER A 216 1.66 1.34 13.64
N GLN A 217 2.80 1.33 14.34
CA GLN A 217 2.97 0.55 15.57
C GLN A 217 2.03 1.06 16.68
N SER A 218 1.88 2.39 16.78
CA SER A 218 0.93 3.00 17.71
C SER A 218 -0.51 2.61 17.39
N LEU A 219 -0.90 2.56 16.12
CA LEU A 219 -2.22 2.11 15.69
C LEU A 219 -2.44 0.63 16.00
N PHE A 220 -1.47 -0.23 15.72
CA PHE A 220 -1.57 -1.67 16.01
C PHE A 220 -1.76 -1.94 17.50
N ASN A 221 -1.07 -1.18 18.36
CA ASN A 221 -1.27 -1.25 19.80
C ASN A 221 -2.67 -0.75 20.20
N LEU A 222 -3.16 0.32 19.56
CA LEU A 222 -4.48 0.90 19.82
C LEU A 222 -5.62 -0.07 19.50
N ILE A 223 -5.52 -0.78 18.37
CA ILE A 223 -6.56 -1.72 17.91
C ILE A 223 -6.35 -3.16 18.41
N ASN A 224 -5.32 -3.37 19.25
CA ASN A 224 -4.90 -4.70 19.72
C ASN A 224 -4.69 -5.70 18.58
N ALA A 225 -3.87 -5.30 17.60
CA ALA A 225 -3.48 -6.15 16.48
C ALA A 225 -2.89 -7.49 16.95
N THR A 226 -3.16 -8.56 16.21
CA THR A 226 -2.72 -9.92 16.57
C THR A 226 -1.20 -10.05 16.55
N ALA A 227 -0.67 -11.07 17.22
CA ALA A 227 0.77 -11.36 17.21
C ALA A 227 1.33 -11.48 15.78
N SER A 228 0.59 -12.12 14.86
CA SER A 228 1.00 -12.24 13.45
C SER A 228 1.07 -10.87 12.73
N GLN A 229 0.11 -9.98 12.99
CA GLN A 229 0.14 -8.62 12.43
C GLN A 229 1.31 -7.81 13.00
N GLN A 230 1.56 -7.92 14.30
CA GLN A 230 2.70 -7.28 14.96
C GLN A 230 4.03 -7.77 14.38
N THR A 231 4.17 -9.08 14.14
CA THR A 231 5.35 -9.66 13.47
C THR A 231 5.52 -9.10 12.06
N ALA A 232 4.44 -9.02 11.26
CA ALA A 232 4.51 -8.47 9.91
C ALA A 232 4.98 -7.00 9.90
N LEU A 233 4.50 -6.18 10.84
CA LEU A 233 4.97 -4.80 10.97
C LEU A 233 6.45 -4.73 11.39
N ALA A 234 6.88 -5.62 12.30
CA ALA A 234 8.27 -5.71 12.72
C ALA A 234 9.20 -6.10 11.56
N GLU A 235 8.76 -7.00 10.67
CA GLU A 235 9.48 -7.35 9.45
C GLU A 235 9.62 -6.13 8.52
N ILE A 236 8.55 -5.36 8.31
CA ILE A 236 8.63 -4.13 7.50
C ILE A 236 9.62 -3.12 8.11
N ALA A 237 9.60 -2.96 9.43
CA ALA A 237 10.53 -2.08 10.14
C ALA A 237 11.97 -2.60 10.08
N GLN A 238 12.19 -3.91 10.11
CA GLN A 238 13.50 -4.53 9.95
C GLN A 238 14.04 -4.31 8.53
N PHE A 239 13.20 -4.48 7.51
CA PHE A 239 13.57 -4.17 6.13
C PHE A 239 14.07 -2.73 5.99
N PHE A 240 13.32 -1.76 6.53
CA PHE A 240 13.72 -0.35 6.53
C PHE A 240 15.08 -0.12 7.23
N LYS A 241 15.28 -0.73 8.41
CA LYS A 241 16.55 -0.63 9.16
C LYS A 241 17.74 -1.23 8.42
N LEU A 242 17.56 -2.33 7.70
CA LEU A 242 18.65 -2.99 6.98
C LEU A 242 19.14 -2.17 5.78
N VAL A 243 18.29 -1.34 5.18
CA VAL A 243 18.66 -0.52 4.01
C VAL A 243 19.35 0.78 4.41
N ILE A 244 19.05 1.33 5.59
CA ILE A 244 19.68 2.56 6.10
C ILE A 244 21.07 2.31 6.70
N ASN A 245 21.36 1.07 7.13
CA ASN A 245 22.62 0.70 7.79
C ASN A 245 23.71 0.25 6.81
#